data_AF-A0A963KQ93-F1
#
_entry.id   AF-A0A963KQ93-F1
#
_cell.length_a   1.000
_cell.length_b   1.000
_cell.length_c   1.000
_cell.angle_alpha   90.00
_cell.angle_beta   90.00
_cell.angle_gamma   90.00
#
_symmetry.space_group_name_H-M   'P 1'
#
loop_
_entity.id
_entity.type
_entity.pdbx_description
1 polymer ?
#
loop_
_entity_poly.entity_id
_entity_poly.type
_entity_poly.pdbx_seq_one_letter_code
_entity_poly.pdbx_strand_id
1 'polypeptide(L)'
;MTARGTSDVATIQAEGLSRSAAVAAPAAATRSKPQTMREFERAMRELGYSQREAVAIALHGFKAIDGTVEAMTHAQIAELASLLERNLNLLKEPQS
;
A
#
# COMPACT_ATOMS: atom_id res chain seq x y z
N MET A 1 20.41 43.53 -47.98
CA MET A 1 20.50 42.12 -48.42
C MET A 1 21.10 41.33 -47.27
N THR A 2 20.27 40.64 -46.51
CA THR A 2 20.67 39.74 -45.42
C THR A 2 19.61 38.67 -45.28
N ALA A 3 20.07 37.45 -45.04
CA ALA A 3 19.52 36.21 -45.58
C ALA A 3 18.28 35.66 -44.84
N ARG A 4 17.43 34.98 -45.63
CA ARG A 4 16.48 33.95 -45.19
C ARG A 4 17.22 32.64 -44.90
N GLY A 5 16.86 31.96 -43.83
CA GLY A 5 16.98 30.51 -43.64
C GLY A 5 16.03 30.13 -42.50
N THR A 6 14.80 29.66 -42.75
CA THR A 6 14.35 28.29 -43.08
C THR A 6 14.96 27.21 -42.19
N SER A 7 14.10 26.68 -41.31
CA SER A 7 13.98 25.28 -40.83
C SER A 7 15.24 24.64 -40.23
N ASP A 8 15.17 23.97 -39.08
CA ASP A 8 14.35 22.79 -38.90
C ASP A 8 14.20 22.46 -37.41
N VAL A 9 13.01 21.96 -37.06
CA VAL A 9 12.66 21.44 -35.74
C VAL A 9 13.12 19.98 -35.73
N ALA A 10 14.19 19.70 -34.99
CA ALA A 10 14.70 18.36 -34.74
C ALA A 10 15.40 18.41 -33.38
N THR A 11 15.19 17.57 -32.38
CA THR A 11 14.52 16.28 -32.28
C THR A 11 14.33 16.05 -30.79
N ILE A 12 13.09 15.81 -30.33
CA ILE A 12 12.84 15.30 -28.99
C ILE A 12 13.24 13.82 -29.02
N GLN A 13 14.44 13.50 -28.55
CA GLN A 13 14.87 12.12 -28.33
C GLN A 13 14.19 11.60 -27.06
N ALA A 14 13.05 10.98 -27.27
CA ALA A 14 12.49 10.00 -26.38
C ALA A 14 13.36 8.74 -26.42
N GLU A 15 14.28 8.60 -25.46
CA GLU A 15 14.86 7.29 -25.15
C GLU A 15 14.10 6.70 -23.96
N GLY A 16 13.03 6.00 -24.31
CA GLY A 16 12.45 4.95 -23.50
C GLY A 16 13.47 3.83 -23.32
N LEU A 17 14.33 3.97 -22.31
CA LEU A 17 15.05 2.85 -21.73
C LEU A 17 14.08 2.13 -20.80
N SER A 18 13.22 1.31 -21.43
CA SER A 18 12.63 0.12 -20.85
C SER A 18 13.72 -0.70 -20.19
N ARG A 19 14.05 -0.39 -18.93
CA ARG A 19 14.68 -1.36 -18.03
C ARG A 19 13.60 -2.34 -17.65
N SER A 20 13.40 -3.27 -18.58
CA SER A 20 12.68 -4.51 -18.41
C SER A 20 13.01 -5.07 -17.03
N ALA A 21 11.94 -5.29 -16.27
CA ALA A 21 11.95 -5.86 -14.94
C ALA A 21 12.81 -7.13 -14.92
N ALA A 22 14.05 -7.01 -14.46
CA ALA A 22 14.67 -8.09 -13.72
C ALA A 22 13.92 -8.13 -12.39
N VAL A 23 12.85 -8.94 -12.33
CA VAL A 23 12.32 -9.45 -11.07
C VAL A 23 13.42 -10.29 -10.47
N ALA A 24 14.36 -9.61 -9.81
CA ALA A 24 15.22 -10.23 -8.84
C ALA A 24 14.28 -10.64 -7.71
N ALA A 25 13.83 -11.90 -7.76
CA ALA A 25 13.29 -12.56 -6.59
C ALA A 25 14.27 -12.27 -5.44
N PRO A 26 13.83 -11.66 -4.34
CA PRO A 26 14.75 -11.36 -3.25
C PRO A 26 15.26 -12.71 -2.75
N ALA A 27 16.56 -12.91 -2.91
CA ALA A 27 17.30 -14.02 -2.34
C ALA A 27 16.81 -14.20 -0.92
N ALA A 28 16.32 -15.41 -0.62
CA ALA A 28 15.71 -15.79 0.64
C ALA A 28 16.52 -15.19 1.80
N ALA A 29 16.02 -14.07 2.33
CA ALA A 29 16.58 -13.45 3.50
C ALA A 29 16.46 -14.51 4.59
N THR A 30 17.60 -15.04 5.01
CA THR A 30 17.67 -15.86 6.21
C THR A 30 16.83 -15.17 7.27
N ARG A 31 15.87 -15.88 7.87
CA ARG A 31 14.93 -15.40 8.90
C ARG A 31 15.64 -15.02 10.20
N SER A 32 16.81 -14.39 10.11
CA SER A 32 17.49 -13.77 11.22
C SER A 32 16.70 -12.53 11.63
N LYS A 33 16.56 -12.35 12.94
CA LYS A 33 15.95 -11.14 13.50
C LYS A 33 16.72 -9.92 12.98
N PRO A 34 16.05 -8.92 12.39
CA PRO A 34 16.72 -7.72 11.91
C PRO A 34 17.42 -7.05 13.08
N GLN A 35 18.68 -6.68 12.90
CA GLN A 35 19.49 -6.07 13.95
C GLN A 35 19.48 -4.55 13.87
N THR A 36 19.16 -4.00 12.70
CA THR A 36 19.11 -2.55 12.46
C THR A 36 17.73 -2.10 12.00
N MET A 37 17.42 -0.81 12.23
CA MET A 37 16.17 -0.22 11.74
C MET A 37 16.02 -0.31 10.22
N ARG A 38 17.12 -0.20 9.47
CA ARG A 38 17.09 -0.29 7.99
C ARG A 38 16.79 -1.71 7.51
N GLU A 39 17.30 -2.71 8.21
CA GLU A 39 16.96 -4.12 7.96
C GLU A 39 15.51 -4.40 8.31
N PHE A 40 15.01 -3.85 9.42
CA PHE A 40 13.62 -3.98 9.79
C PHE A 40 12.69 -3.35 8.75
N GLU A 41 12.97 -2.12 8.29
CA GLU A 41 12.20 -1.48 7.21
C GLU A 41 12.23 -2.31 5.90
N ARG A 42 13.38 -2.88 5.55
CA ARG A 42 13.49 -3.78 4.39
C ARG A 42 12.63 -5.02 4.57
N ALA A 43 12.69 -5.68 5.72
CA ALA A 43 11.88 -6.85 6.03
C ALA A 43 10.37 -6.53 5.99
N MET A 44 9.95 -5.37 6.52
CA MET A 44 8.55 -4.94 6.44
C MET A 44 8.08 -4.70 5.00
N ARG A 45 8.94 -4.14 4.14
CA ARG A 45 8.61 -4.00 2.71
C ARG A 45 8.51 -5.34 1.99
N GLU A 46 9.36 -6.31 2.34
CA GLU A 46 9.27 -7.69 1.81
C GLU A 46 7.97 -8.39 2.24
N LEU A 47 7.42 -8.02 3.40
CA LEU A 47 6.11 -8.48 3.88
C LEU A 47 4.91 -7.75 3.23
N GLY A 48 5.16 -6.75 2.38
CA GLY A 48 4.12 -6.04 1.63
C GLY A 48 3.67 -4.71 2.23
N TYR A 49 4.29 -4.23 3.31
CA TYR A 49 4.02 -2.89 3.83
C TYR A 49 4.60 -1.83 2.89
N SER A 50 3.89 -0.72 2.71
CA SER A 50 4.40 0.43 1.97
C SER A 50 5.63 1.03 2.69
N GLN A 51 6.46 1.76 1.96
CA GLN A 51 7.64 2.39 2.57
C GLN A 51 7.27 3.32 3.74
N ARG A 52 6.15 4.04 3.64
CA ARG A 52 5.67 4.91 4.72
C ARG A 52 5.25 4.11 5.95
N GLU A 53 4.54 3.00 5.76
CA GLU A 53 4.14 2.11 6.86
C GLU A 53 5.36 1.42 7.48
N ALA A 54 6.26 0.87 6.67
CA ALA A 54 7.49 0.23 7.16
C ALA A 54 8.33 1.19 8.04
N VAL A 55 8.48 2.44 7.61
CA VAL A 55 9.17 3.49 8.38
C VAL A 55 8.38 3.86 9.65
N ALA A 56 7.06 4.04 9.54
CA ALA A 56 6.22 4.34 10.69
C ALA A 56 6.29 3.24 11.76
N ILE A 57 6.29 1.97 11.35
CA ILE A 57 6.40 0.83 12.26
C ILE A 57 7.81 0.76 12.86
N ALA A 58 8.84 1.03 12.07
CA ALA A 58 10.22 1.03 12.55
C ALA A 58 10.46 2.11 13.62
N LEU A 59 9.84 3.29 13.45
CA LEU A 59 10.04 4.45 14.31
C LEU A 59 9.12 4.47 15.54
N HIS A 60 7.86 4.06 15.37
CA HIS A 60 6.81 4.25 16.36
C HIS A 60 6.17 2.93 16.82
N GLY A 61 6.60 1.79 16.26
CA GLY A 61 5.99 0.50 16.49
C GLY A 61 4.66 0.33 15.75
N PHE A 62 4.04 -0.84 15.93
CA PHE A 62 2.87 -1.25 15.15
C PHE A 62 1.62 -0.39 15.37
N LYS A 63 1.54 0.34 16.49
CA LYS A 63 0.44 1.26 16.81
C LYS A 63 0.32 2.44 15.85
N ALA A 64 1.36 2.73 15.07
CA ALA A 64 1.33 3.82 14.10
C ALA A 64 0.58 3.48 12.80
N ILE A 65 0.30 2.20 12.54
CA ILE A 65 -0.54 1.78 11.40
C ILE A 65 -2.03 1.75 11.77
N ASP A 66 -2.38 1.92 13.05
CA ASP A 66 -3.79 1.92 13.49
C ASP A 66 -4.61 3.08 12.89
N GLY A 67 -3.99 3.99 12.13
CA GLY A 67 -4.71 4.96 11.30
C GLY A 67 -5.55 4.35 10.16
N THR A 68 -5.34 3.07 9.80
CA THR A 68 -6.18 2.35 8.82
C THR A 68 -7.19 1.40 9.44
N VAL A 69 -7.05 1.07 10.72
CA VAL A 69 -8.17 0.52 11.49
C VAL A 69 -8.85 1.74 12.06
N GLU A 70 -9.72 2.38 11.28
CA GLU A 70 -10.74 3.24 11.89
C GLU A 70 -11.39 2.36 12.96
N ALA A 71 -11.03 2.60 14.22
CA ALA A 71 -11.61 1.91 15.34
C ALA A 71 -13.10 2.19 15.21
N MET A 72 -13.87 1.17 14.78
CA MET A 72 -15.28 1.35 14.50
C MET A 72 -15.87 2.06 15.70
N THR A 73 -16.45 3.22 15.46
CA THR A 73 -17.03 4.00 16.53
C THR A 73 -18.10 3.14 17.21
N HIS A 74 -18.33 3.37 18.50
CA HIS A 74 -19.34 2.62 19.23
C HIS A 74 -20.72 2.69 18.55
N ALA A 75 -21.00 3.79 17.85
CA ALA A 75 -22.18 3.98 17.01
C ALA A 75 -22.23 3.01 15.81
N GLN A 76 -21.13 2.86 15.07
CA GLN A 76 -21.05 1.92 13.93
C GLN A 76 -21.18 0.46 14.38
N ILE A 77 -20.65 0.13 15.57
CA ILE A 77 -20.79 -1.22 16.15
C ILE A 77 -22.26 -1.47 16.53
N ALA A 78 -22.92 -0.50 17.14
CA ALA A 78 -24.34 -0.60 17.52
C ALA A 78 -25.26 -0.70 16.28
N GLU A 79 -24.95 0.03 15.22
CA GLU A 79 -25.68 -0.04 13.94
C GLU A 79 -25.53 -1.42 13.30
N LEU A 80 -24.31 -1.96 13.24
CA LEU A 80 -24.05 -3.31 12.72
C LEU A 80 -24.78 -4.38 13.54
N ALA A 81 -24.77 -4.27 14.87
CA ALA A 81 -25.48 -5.19 15.74
C ALA A 81 -27.00 -5.16 15.47
N SER A 82 -27.57 -3.96 15.32
CA SER A 82 -28.99 -3.77 15.01
C SER A 82 -29.37 -4.38 13.64
N LEU A 83 -28.49 -4.22 12.64
CA LEU A 83 -28.65 -4.84 11.33
C LEU A 83 -28.61 -6.37 11.40
N LEU A 84 -27.69 -6.95 12.18
CA LEU A 84 -27.60 -8.39 12.36
C LEU A 84 -28.83 -8.95 13.07
N GLU A 85 -29.30 -8.30 14.13
CA GLU A 85 -30.51 -8.71 14.85
C GLU A 85 -31.73 -8.73 13.93
N ARG A 86 -31.91 -7.69 13.10
CA ARG A 86 -33.00 -7.64 12.11
C ARG A 86 -32.92 -8.77 11.10
N ASN A 87 -31.73 -9.03 10.54
CA ASN A 87 -31.55 -10.11 9.57
C ASN A 87 -31.76 -11.49 10.19
N LEU A 88 -31.31 -11.70 11.44
CA LEU A 88 -31.54 -12.94 12.17
C LEU A 88 -33.02 -13.16 12.50
N ASN A 89 -33.76 -12.10 12.82
CA ASN A 89 -35.20 -12.21 13.07
C ASN A 89 -35.98 -12.54 11.79
N LEU A 90 -35.58 -11.99 10.64
CA LEU A 90 -36.16 -12.34 9.34
C LEU A 90 -35.91 -13.81 8.95
N LEU A 91 -34.79 -14.39 9.39
CA LEU A 91 -34.48 -15.80 9.19
C LEU A 91 -35.20 -16.73 10.19
N LYS A 92 -35.60 -16.20 11.35
CA LYS A 92 -36.29 -16.94 12.42
C LYS A 92 -37.81 -16.99 12.26
N GLU A 93 -38.40 -16.12 11.44
CA GLU A 93 -39.80 -16.21 11.06
C GLU A 93 -39.91 -16.91 9.68
N PRO A 94 -39.85 -18.26 9.61
CA PRO A 94 -40.41 -18.93 8.45
C PRO A 94 -41.90 -18.60 8.45
N GLN A 95 -42.36 -17.99 7.35
CA GLN A 95 -43.77 -17.87 7.02
C GLN A 95 -44.56 -19.11 7.46
N SER A 96 -45.40 -18.98 8.49
CA SER A 96 -46.44 -19.95 8.89
C SER A 96 -47.47 -19.26 9.75
#